data_AF-A0A7K2DCZ4-F1
#
_entry.id   AF-A0A7K2DCZ4-F1
#
_cell.length_a   1.000
_cell.length_b   1.000
_cell.length_c   1.000
_cell.angle_alpha   90.00
_cell.angle_beta   90.00
_cell.angle_gamma   90.00
#
_symmetry.space_group_name_H-M   'P 1'
#
loop_
_entity.id
_entity.type
_entity.pdbx_description
1 polymer ?
#
loop_
_entity_poly.entity_id
_entity_poly.type
_entity_poly.pdbx_seq_one_letter_code
_entity_poly.pdbx_strand_id
1 'polypeptide(L)'
;MIKSRTVVAALVAFALLASACGDDEEEAPATADATEATTEAAPADDETAAPAEPEATGADSSDPIRIPLHNWSSQLVGAEVVGGILEEAGFSVEYVPSDSQVVYQSMCDGDIELVHEVWEGAF
;
A
#
# COMPACT_ATOMS: atom_id res chain seq x y z
N MET A 1 42.54 -37.15 -12.92
CA MET A 1 41.29 -37.23 -13.71
C MET A 1 40.00 -37.07 -12.89
N ILE A 2 40.02 -37.09 -11.55
CA ILE A 2 38.80 -36.97 -10.72
C ILE A 2 38.40 -35.51 -10.45
N LYS A 3 39.38 -34.59 -10.32
CA LYS A 3 39.14 -33.16 -10.02
C LYS A 3 38.38 -32.41 -11.12
N SER A 4 38.61 -32.76 -12.39
CA SER A 4 38.01 -32.07 -13.55
C SER A 4 36.53 -32.42 -13.76
N ARG A 5 36.09 -33.62 -13.38
CA ARG A 5 34.68 -34.06 -13.52
C ARG A 5 33.77 -33.39 -12.49
N THR A 6 34.27 -33.14 -11.27
CA THR A 6 33.53 -32.41 -10.23
C THR A 6 33.38 -30.93 -10.56
N VAL A 7 34.41 -30.31 -11.17
CA VAL A 7 34.35 -28.90 -11.60
C VAL A 7 33.39 -28.72 -12.78
N VAL A 8 33.38 -29.64 -13.75
CA VAL A 8 32.41 -29.61 -14.86
C VAL A 8 30.98 -29.83 -14.36
N ALA A 9 30.76 -30.77 -13.43
CA ALA A 9 29.44 -30.99 -12.85
C ALA A 9 28.93 -29.77 -12.04
N ALA A 10 29.82 -29.10 -11.30
CA ALA A 10 29.48 -27.88 -10.56
C ALA A 10 29.17 -26.70 -11.50
N LEU A 11 29.89 -26.56 -12.62
CA LEU A 11 29.65 -25.52 -13.62
C LEU A 11 28.33 -25.74 -14.39
N VAL A 12 27.97 -26.99 -14.70
CA VAL A 12 26.69 -27.32 -15.35
C VAL A 12 25.52 -27.09 -14.40
N ALA A 13 25.65 -27.42 -13.11
CA ALA A 13 24.61 -27.15 -12.12
C ALA A 13 24.39 -25.64 -11.89
N PHE A 14 25.46 -24.84 -11.96
CA PHE A 14 25.37 -23.39 -11.85
C PHE A 14 24.76 -22.73 -13.11
N ALA A 15 25.06 -23.26 -14.30
CA ALA A 15 24.46 -22.80 -15.57
C ALA A 15 22.96 -23.10 -15.67
N LEU A 16 22.50 -24.23 -15.10
CA LEU A 16 21.07 -24.57 -15.04
C LEU A 16 20.29 -23.69 -14.07
N LEU A 17 20.90 -23.18 -13.00
CA LEU A 17 20.26 -22.20 -12.10
C LEU A 17 20.17 -20.80 -12.73
N ALA A 18 21.13 -20.42 -13.58
CA ALA A 18 21.13 -19.11 -14.24
C ALA A 18 20.11 -19.02 -15.40
N SER A 19 19.73 -20.15 -16.02
CA SER A 19 18.68 -20.19 -17.05
C SER A 19 17.25 -20.04 -16.52
N ALA A 20 17.07 -19.99 -15.20
CA ALA A 20 15.76 -19.79 -14.56
C ALA A 20 15.48 -18.31 -14.22
N CYS A 21 16.38 -17.38 -14.59
CA CYS A 21 16.19 -15.95 -14.36
C CYS A 21 16.94 -15.12 -15.44
N GLY A 22 16.22 -14.59 -16.43
CA GLY A 22 16.70 -13.60 -17.42
C GLY A 22 16.29 -13.96 -18.85
N ASP A 23 15.18 -13.39 -19.34
CA ASP A 23 15.11 -12.23 -20.28
C ASP A 23 15.24 -12.74 -21.74
N ASP A 24 14.41 -12.45 -22.75
CA ASP A 24 13.44 -11.36 -23.01
C ASP A 24 12.75 -11.63 -24.39
N GLU A 25 11.57 -11.05 -24.61
CA GLU A 25 10.91 -10.60 -25.88
C GLU A 25 10.41 -11.52 -27.06
N GLU A 26 9.18 -11.14 -27.49
CA GLU A 26 8.44 -11.23 -28.80
C GLU A 26 8.04 -12.54 -29.51
N GLU A 27 6.73 -12.74 -29.75
CA GLU A 27 6.03 -12.42 -31.03
C GLU A 27 4.52 -12.82 -30.97
N ALA A 28 3.69 -12.05 -31.68
CA ALA A 28 2.21 -12.05 -31.69
C ALA A 28 1.53 -13.34 -32.20
N PRO A 29 0.18 -13.40 -32.11
CA PRO A 29 -0.52 -13.17 -33.37
C PRO A 29 -1.62 -12.10 -33.28
N ALA A 30 -1.66 -11.30 -34.34
CA ALA A 30 -2.77 -10.44 -34.70
C ALA A 30 -4.04 -11.26 -34.96
N THR A 31 -5.18 -10.69 -34.56
CA THR A 31 -6.36 -10.39 -35.38
C THR A 31 -7.37 -9.68 -34.47
N ALA A 32 -7.37 -8.36 -34.48
CA ALA A 32 -8.34 -7.55 -35.23
C ALA A 32 -9.74 -7.58 -34.59
N ASP A 33 -10.07 -6.55 -33.83
CA ASP A 33 -11.24 -5.75 -34.19
C ASP A 33 -10.97 -4.28 -33.84
N ALA A 34 -11.13 -3.45 -34.86
CA ALA A 34 -10.96 -2.01 -34.79
C ALA A 34 -12.30 -1.39 -34.42
N THR A 35 -12.33 -0.60 -33.36
CA THR A 35 -13.24 0.54 -33.31
C THR A 35 -12.46 1.74 -32.81
N GLU A 36 -12.15 2.63 -33.76
CA GLU A 36 -11.89 4.04 -33.50
C GLU A 36 -12.96 4.59 -32.56
N ALA A 37 -12.51 5.22 -31.47
CA ALA A 37 -13.25 6.25 -30.80
C ALA A 37 -12.25 7.34 -30.42
N THR A 38 -12.01 8.20 -31.41
CA THR A 38 -11.83 9.65 -31.30
C THR A 38 -11.38 10.18 -29.95
N THR A 39 -10.16 10.72 -29.96
CA THR A 39 -9.75 11.86 -29.13
C THR A 39 -10.85 12.92 -29.13
N GLU A 40 -11.56 13.05 -28.02
CA GLU A 40 -12.21 14.29 -27.64
C GLU A 40 -11.50 14.82 -26.40
N ALA A 41 -10.60 15.78 -26.63
CA ALA A 41 -10.15 16.66 -25.58
C ALA A 41 -11.38 17.41 -25.05
N ALA A 42 -11.87 17.01 -23.88
CA ALA A 42 -12.83 17.80 -23.14
C ALA A 42 -12.20 19.16 -22.82
N PRO A 43 -12.91 20.28 -23.03
CA PRO A 43 -12.40 21.60 -22.70
C PRO A 43 -12.08 21.67 -21.20
N ALA A 44 -10.99 22.37 -20.90
CA ALA A 44 -10.67 22.82 -19.56
C ALA A 44 -11.73 23.85 -19.14
N ASP A 45 -12.83 23.37 -18.57
CA ASP A 45 -13.72 24.19 -17.78
C ASP A 45 -13.08 24.35 -16.39
N ASP A 46 -12.36 25.46 -16.29
CA ASP A 46 -11.82 26.11 -15.10
C ASP A 46 -12.97 26.47 -14.14
N GLU A 47 -13.42 25.50 -13.33
CA GLU A 47 -14.05 25.77 -12.04
C GLU A 47 -13.92 24.53 -11.15
N THR A 48 -12.74 24.32 -10.56
CA THR A 48 -12.61 23.42 -9.41
C THR A 48 -13.29 24.10 -8.22
N ALA A 49 -14.61 23.93 -8.13
CA ALA A 49 -15.33 24.13 -6.88
C ALA A 49 -14.74 23.14 -5.87
N ALA A 50 -14.16 23.66 -4.79
CA ALA A 50 -13.73 22.84 -3.66
C ALA A 50 -14.92 21.97 -3.21
N PRO A 51 -14.74 20.65 -2.97
CA PRO A 51 -15.81 19.85 -2.43
C PRO A 51 -16.27 20.48 -1.12
N ALA A 52 -17.56 20.78 -1.01
CA ALA A 52 -18.13 21.24 0.25
C ALA A 52 -17.86 20.17 1.32
N GLU A 53 -17.19 20.56 2.40
CA GLU A 53 -16.92 19.66 3.52
C GLU A 53 -18.26 19.15 4.07
N PRO A 54 -18.44 17.84 4.23
CA PRO A 54 -19.64 17.32 4.86
C PRO A 54 -19.70 17.82 6.30
N GLU A 55 -20.67 18.67 6.60
CA GLU A 55 -20.98 19.09 7.98
C GLU A 55 -21.35 17.83 8.77
N ALA A 56 -20.46 17.38 9.66
CA ALA A 56 -20.71 16.24 10.52
C ALA A 56 -21.92 16.54 11.42
N THR A 57 -22.98 15.73 11.30
CA THR A 57 -24.20 15.88 12.10
C THR A 57 -24.06 15.11 13.41
N GLY A 58 -23.21 15.60 14.31
CA GLY A 58 -22.96 15.01 15.63
C GLY A 58 -22.01 15.87 16.44
N ALA A 59 -22.11 15.81 17.78
CA ALA A 59 -21.07 16.37 18.63
C ALA A 59 -19.84 15.45 18.56
N ASP A 60 -18.66 16.04 18.46
CA ASP A 60 -17.40 15.29 18.51
C ASP A 60 -17.28 14.52 19.83
N SER A 61 -16.75 13.29 19.76
CA SER A 61 -16.41 12.55 20.97
C SER A 61 -15.29 13.26 21.72
N SER A 62 -15.33 13.19 23.06
CA SER A 62 -14.22 13.61 23.90
C SER A 62 -13.17 12.51 24.13
N ASP A 63 -13.44 11.29 23.63
CA ASP A 63 -12.50 10.18 23.70
C ASP A 63 -11.33 10.37 22.71
N PRO A 64 -10.13 9.87 23.04
CA PRO A 64 -9.00 9.99 22.12
C PRO A 64 -9.20 9.11 20.88
N ILE A 65 -8.67 9.58 19.74
CA ILE A 65 -8.50 8.78 18.53
C ILE A 65 -7.28 7.89 18.75
N ARG A 66 -7.49 6.58 18.93
CA ARG A 66 -6.42 5.60 19.09
C ARG A 66 -5.89 5.17 17.73
N ILE A 67 -4.61 5.44 17.51
CA ILE A 67 -3.87 5.05 16.32
C ILE A 67 -2.96 3.88 16.73
N PRO A 68 -3.01 2.73 16.04
CA PRO A 68 -2.14 1.62 16.39
C PRO A 68 -0.69 1.96 16.03
N LEU A 69 0.27 1.35 16.71
CA LEU A 69 1.69 1.37 16.35
C LEU A 69 2.14 -0.05 15.99
N HIS A 70 2.61 -0.19 14.75
CA HIS A 70 3.27 -1.39 14.23
C HIS A 70 4.77 -1.13 14.15
N ASN A 71 5.57 -2.20 14.04
CA ASN A 71 7.03 -2.09 14.13
C ASN A 71 7.73 -1.67 12.82
N TRP A 72 7.00 -1.13 11.85
CA TRP A 72 7.54 -0.61 10.59
C TRP A 72 7.81 0.88 10.71
N SER A 73 8.99 1.34 10.27
CA SER A 73 9.35 2.76 10.37
C SER A 73 8.41 3.68 9.59
N SER A 74 7.85 3.21 8.45
CA SER A 74 6.83 3.96 7.69
C SER A 74 5.62 4.24 8.55
N GLN A 75 5.13 3.20 9.21
CA GLN A 75 3.94 3.24 10.04
C GLN A 75 4.14 4.11 11.28
N LEU A 76 5.30 4.00 11.96
CA LEU A 76 5.57 4.79 13.16
C LEU A 76 5.63 6.30 12.85
N VAL A 77 6.31 6.66 11.75
CA VAL A 77 6.41 8.06 11.34
C VAL A 77 5.08 8.58 10.80
N GLY A 78 4.39 7.77 10.00
CA GLY A 78 3.06 8.12 9.47
C GLY A 78 2.03 8.32 10.57
N ALA A 79 2.05 7.49 11.62
CA ALA A 79 1.17 7.62 12.77
C ALA A 79 1.40 8.95 13.49
N GLU A 80 2.66 9.34 13.69
CA GLU A 80 2.99 10.64 14.32
C GLU A 80 2.50 11.82 13.48
N VAL A 81 2.72 11.77 12.15
CA VAL A 81 2.28 12.84 11.24
C VAL A 81 0.76 12.97 11.24
N VAL A 82 0.04 11.85 11.11
CA VAL A 82 -1.43 11.85 11.10
C VAL A 82 -1.99 12.27 12.46
N GLY A 83 -1.41 11.77 13.55
CA GLY A 83 -1.81 12.18 14.90
C GLY A 83 -1.58 13.67 15.14
N GLY A 84 -0.44 14.22 14.73
CA GLY A 84 -0.17 15.66 14.83
C GLY A 84 -1.18 16.52 14.06
N ILE A 85 -1.61 16.08 12.87
CA ILE A 85 -2.68 16.77 12.11
C ILE A 85 -4.01 16.76 12.90
N LEU A 86 -4.35 15.63 13.54
CA LEU A 86 -5.56 15.50 14.34
C LEU A 86 -5.50 16.36 15.62
N GLU A 87 -4.34 16.44 16.26
CA GLU A 87 -4.10 17.31 17.41
C GLU A 87 -4.20 18.80 17.03
N GLU A 88 -3.64 19.20 15.90
CA GLU A 88 -3.80 20.56 15.35
C GLU A 88 -5.27 20.91 15.04
N ALA A 89 -6.07 19.91 14.66
CA ALA A 89 -7.51 20.04 14.48
C ALA A 89 -8.32 20.05 15.80
N GLY A 90 -7.66 19.87 16.95
CA GLY A 90 -8.28 19.94 18.28
C GLY A 90 -8.75 18.60 18.84
N PHE A 91 -8.45 17.48 18.20
CA PHE A 91 -8.74 16.14 18.73
C PHE A 91 -7.65 15.68 19.70
N SER A 92 -8.00 14.74 20.60
CA SER A 92 -7.00 14.02 21.41
C SER A 92 -6.57 12.75 20.68
N VAL A 93 -5.28 12.42 20.70
CA VAL A 93 -4.72 11.23 20.05
C VAL A 93 -4.02 10.34 21.07
N GLU A 94 -4.18 9.02 20.93
CA GLU A 94 -3.46 8.02 21.74
C GLU A 94 -2.78 7.01 20.80
N TYR A 95 -1.51 6.71 21.05
CA TYR A 95 -0.76 5.72 20.26
C TYR A 95 -0.72 4.36 20.98
N VAL A 96 -1.29 3.34 20.36
CA VAL A 96 -1.49 2.02 20.98
C VAL A 96 -0.61 0.97 20.30
N PRO A 97 0.37 0.36 20.99
CA PRO A 97 1.10 -0.77 20.43
C PRO A 97 0.14 -1.90 20.02
N SER A 98 0.19 -2.31 18.74
CA SER A 98 -0.75 -3.30 18.19
C SER A 98 -0.05 -4.30 17.27
N ASP A 99 -0.51 -5.55 17.32
CA ASP A 99 -0.23 -6.53 16.29
C ASP A 99 -1.09 -6.21 15.05
N SER A 100 -0.51 -6.29 13.85
CA SER A 100 -1.22 -5.97 12.61
C SER A 100 -2.28 -7.01 12.26
N GLN A 101 -2.10 -8.28 12.67
CA GLN A 101 -3.00 -9.40 12.36
C GLN A 101 -4.36 -9.31 13.05
N VAL A 102 -4.50 -8.43 14.04
CA VAL A 102 -5.73 -8.28 14.84
C VAL A 102 -6.33 -6.88 14.75
N VAL A 103 -5.70 -5.95 14.01
CA VAL A 103 -6.11 -4.54 14.04
C VAL A 103 -7.55 -4.33 13.58
N TYR A 104 -8.03 -5.11 12.59
CA TYR A 104 -9.40 -5.01 12.12
C TYR A 104 -10.42 -5.51 13.14
N GLN A 105 -10.05 -6.51 13.94
CA GLN A 105 -10.88 -6.94 15.05
C GLN A 105 -10.87 -5.88 16.15
N SER A 106 -9.71 -5.29 16.47
CA SER A 106 -9.60 -4.16 17.39
C SER A 106 -10.41 -2.95 16.96
N MET A 107 -10.49 -2.66 15.65
CA MET A 107 -11.40 -1.64 15.13
C MET A 107 -12.88 -2.03 15.31
N CYS A 108 -13.24 -3.30 15.06
CA CYS A 108 -14.61 -3.79 15.29
C CYS A 108 -15.02 -3.70 16.77
N ASP A 109 -14.09 -3.96 17.67
CA ASP A 109 -14.31 -3.95 19.11
C ASP A 109 -14.26 -2.53 19.71
N GLY A 110 -13.80 -1.54 18.94
CA GLY A 110 -13.68 -0.15 19.36
C GLY A 110 -12.41 0.17 20.14
N ASP A 111 -11.39 -0.70 20.08
CA ASP A 111 -10.07 -0.48 20.71
C ASP A 111 -9.15 0.40 19.84
N ILE A 112 -9.45 0.53 18.54
CA ILE A 112 -8.72 1.35 17.56
C ILE A 112 -9.71 2.15 16.72
N GLU A 113 -9.55 3.46 16.66
CA GLU A 113 -10.43 4.34 15.87
C GLU A 113 -9.88 4.61 14.46
N LEU A 114 -8.56 4.64 14.27
CA LEU A 114 -7.96 4.99 12.98
C LEU A 114 -6.72 4.16 12.63
N VAL A 115 -6.78 3.50 11.46
CA VAL A 115 -5.61 2.92 10.78
C VAL A 115 -5.31 3.77 9.55
N HIS A 116 -4.18 4.47 9.55
CA HIS A 116 -3.80 5.38 8.46
C HIS A 116 -3.01 4.69 7.32
N GLU A 117 -2.41 3.53 7.59
CA GLU A 117 -1.56 2.80 6.64
C GLU A 117 -1.95 1.32 6.63
N VAL A 118 -2.20 0.77 5.44
CA VAL A 118 -2.57 -0.63 5.22
C VAL A 118 -1.72 -1.19 4.08
N TRP A 119 -1.18 -2.39 4.28
CA TRP A 119 -0.43 -3.15 3.29
C TRP A 119 -1.14 -4.46 2.99
N GLU A 120 -1.33 -4.76 1.70
CA GLU A 120 -1.94 -6.01 1.28
C GLU A 120 -1.11 -7.21 1.78
N GLY A 121 -1.76 -8.13 2.49
CA GLY A 121 -1.13 -9.35 3.02
C GLY A 121 -0.39 -9.19 4.36
N ALA A 122 -0.43 -8.02 5.00
CA ALA A 122 0.24 -7.77 6.29
C ALA A 122 -0.72 -7.62 7.49
N PHE A 123 -2.04 -7.70 7.26
CA PHE A 123 -3.13 -7.47 8.21
C PHE A 123 -4.15 -8.60 8.17
#